data_AF-A0A1V6C7V2-F1
#
_entry.id   AF-A0A1V6C7V2-F1
#
_cell.length_a   1.000
_cell.length_b   1.000
_cell.length_c   1.000
_cell.angle_alpha   90.00
_cell.angle_beta   90.00
_cell.angle_gamma   90.00
#
_symmetry.space_group_name_H-M   'P 1'
#
loop_
_entity.id
_entity.type
_entity.pdbx_description
1 polymer ?
#
loop_
_entity_poly.entity_id
_entity_poly.type
_entity_poly.pdbx_seq_one_letter_code
_entity_poly.pdbx_strand_id
1 'polypeptide(L)'
;MSYEILHFRNANQIIKEKKMTKEVKAVMDYLNDCLYGTQHKSELLRQALTEMNWRQNGDLNILDGRRYFYKGFKNRVAIDGSFSSYEYIQDALLRLQVGFDKGKLDMGIVMVTAQRSEKSKLGTTKDLVIREIEMLQPTISLPVTIVLFDLGRPGQIYQENEQQAEELPNHPVIDPKLSDAYLHGDKPDGAENDNETYSNAEEQAYHDAEKKKKKPRSRVRKTVLPEQQAA
;
A
#
# COMPACT_ATOMS: atom_id res chain seq x y z
N MET A 1 15.84 13.42 15.10
CA MET A 1 15.04 12.19 15.25
C MET A 1 14.03 12.19 14.13
N SER A 2 13.87 11.05 13.47
CA SER A 2 13.04 10.88 12.27
C SER A 2 11.55 10.70 12.58
N TYR A 3 11.17 10.52 13.85
CA TYR A 3 9.78 10.60 14.28
C TYR A 3 9.63 11.17 15.71
N GLU A 4 8.44 11.66 16.04
CA GLU A 4 8.06 12.18 17.37
C GLU A 4 6.83 11.44 17.91
N ILE A 5 6.82 11.12 19.21
CA ILE A 5 5.70 10.45 19.89
C ILE A 5 5.01 11.43 20.86
N LEU A 6 3.69 11.54 20.74
CA LEU A 6 2.83 12.35 21.60
C LEU A 6 1.79 11.44 22.27
N HIS A 7 1.64 11.53 23.59
CA HIS A 7 0.68 10.71 24.34
C HIS A 7 -0.47 11.55 24.88
N PHE A 8 -1.69 11.06 24.73
CA PHE A 8 -2.90 11.74 25.17
C PHE A 8 -3.75 10.83 26.06
N ARG A 9 -4.44 11.43 27.03
CA ARG A 9 -5.44 10.76 27.89
C ARG A 9 -4.89 9.47 28.54
N ASN A 10 -3.72 9.60 29.17
CA ASN A 10 -3.02 8.52 29.87
C ASN A 10 -2.58 7.32 29.02
N ALA A 11 -2.54 7.45 27.68
CA ALA A 11 -2.05 6.40 26.79
C ALA A 11 -0.67 5.84 27.19
N ASN A 12 0.27 6.70 27.63
CA ASN A 12 1.58 6.27 28.11
C ASN A 12 1.50 5.32 29.33
N GLN A 13 0.58 5.59 30.25
CA GLN A 13 0.36 4.75 31.43
C GLN A 13 -0.18 3.38 31.01
N ILE A 14 -1.18 3.34 30.12
CA ILE A 14 -1.76 2.10 29.59
C ILE A 14 -0.69 1.24 28.89
N ILE A 15 0.18 1.84 28.08
CA ILE A 15 1.30 1.13 27.43
C ILE A 15 2.23 0.48 28.47
N LYS A 16 2.56 1.22 29.54
CA LYS A 16 3.45 0.75 30.61
C LYS A 16 2.83 -0.40 31.39
N GLU A 17 1.56 -0.28 31.78
CA GLU A 17 0.80 -1.32 32.50
C GLU A 17 0.69 -2.60 31.68
N LYS A 18 0.49 -2.47 30.36
CA LYS A 18 0.48 -3.60 29.41
C LYS A 18 1.87 -4.17 29.11
N LYS A 19 2.94 -3.59 29.65
CA LYS A 19 4.35 -3.95 29.39
C LYS A 19 4.74 -3.86 27.90
N MET A 20 4.08 -2.98 27.14
CA MET A 20 4.27 -2.85 25.69
C MET A 20 5.25 -1.74 25.29
N THR A 21 5.85 -1.01 26.22
CA THR A 21 6.74 0.12 25.90
C THR A 21 7.86 -0.26 24.94
N LYS A 22 8.51 -1.41 25.16
CA LYS A 22 9.58 -1.90 24.28
C LYS A 22 9.05 -2.34 22.93
N GLU A 23 7.88 -2.98 22.89
CA GLU A 23 7.28 -3.47 21.65
C GLU A 23 6.83 -2.33 20.74
N VAL A 24 6.16 -1.31 21.31
CA VAL A 24 5.72 -0.13 20.57
C VAL A 24 6.94 0.60 20.02
N LYS A 25 7.96 0.85 20.85
CA LYS A 25 9.19 1.50 20.40
C LYS A 25 9.87 0.71 19.28
N ALA A 26 10.04 -0.60 19.44
CA ALA A 26 10.69 -1.44 18.43
C ALA A 26 9.98 -1.39 17.08
N VAL A 27 8.64 -1.33 17.07
CA VAL A 27 7.90 -1.16 15.83
C VAL A 27 8.03 0.23 15.25
N MET A 28 7.98 1.29 16.06
CA MET A 28 8.17 2.65 15.52
C MET A 28 9.58 2.84 14.95
N ASP A 29 10.61 2.32 15.62
CA ASP A 29 11.99 2.30 15.12
C ASP A 29 12.07 1.53 13.79
N TYR A 30 11.51 0.33 13.73
CA TYR A 30 11.56 -0.48 12.51
C TYR A 30 10.79 0.15 11.34
N LEU A 31 9.61 0.71 11.59
CA LEU A 31 8.82 1.42 10.59
C LEU A 31 9.52 2.67 10.10
N ASN A 32 10.21 3.39 10.98
CA ASN A 32 10.99 4.52 10.57
C ASN A 32 12.06 4.12 9.54
N ASP A 33 12.81 3.06 9.86
CA ASP A 33 13.95 2.63 9.05
C ASP A 33 13.51 2.04 7.71
N CYS A 34 12.47 1.20 7.70
CA CYS A 34 12.03 0.52 6.48
C CYS A 34 11.17 1.39 5.56
N LEU A 35 10.59 2.49 6.05
CA LEU A 35 9.72 3.36 5.26
C LEU A 35 10.42 4.63 4.76
N TYR A 36 11.54 5.03 5.35
CA TYR A 36 12.24 6.26 4.99
C TYR A 36 12.65 6.26 3.51
N GLY A 37 12.31 7.32 2.79
CA GLY A 37 12.64 7.53 1.39
C GLY A 37 11.98 6.57 0.40
N THR A 38 11.17 5.61 0.87
CA THR A 38 10.54 4.60 0.00
C THR A 38 9.35 5.15 -0.79
N GLN A 39 9.09 4.55 -1.95
CA GLN A 39 7.88 4.84 -2.73
C GLN A 39 6.69 3.99 -2.25
N HIS A 40 6.92 2.71 -1.94
CA HIS A 40 5.86 1.72 -1.65
C HIS A 40 5.50 1.61 -0.16
N LYS A 41 5.28 2.75 0.51
CA LYS A 41 5.07 2.83 1.97
C LYS A 41 3.95 1.92 2.49
N SER A 42 2.86 1.74 1.75
CA SER A 42 1.70 0.96 2.22
C SER A 42 1.98 -0.54 2.33
N GLU A 43 2.65 -1.14 1.34
CA GLU A 43 2.94 -2.58 1.37
C GLU A 43 4.07 -2.87 2.34
N LEU A 44 5.12 -2.04 2.38
CA LEU A 44 6.20 -2.15 3.35
C LEU A 44 5.68 -2.02 4.79
N LEU A 45 4.77 -1.09 5.06
CA LEU A 45 4.11 -0.98 6.35
C LEU A 45 3.38 -2.27 6.72
N ARG A 46 2.65 -2.87 5.77
CA ARG A 46 1.93 -4.13 5.99
C ARG A 46 2.87 -5.28 6.32
N GLN A 47 3.99 -5.38 5.59
CA GLN A 47 5.02 -6.42 5.80
C GLN A 47 5.69 -6.23 7.16
N ALA A 48 6.17 -5.03 7.46
CA ALA A 48 6.83 -4.72 8.73
C ALA A 48 5.92 -4.98 9.94
N LEU A 49 4.64 -4.60 9.88
CA LEU A 49 3.68 -4.91 10.94
C LEU A 49 3.38 -6.43 11.04
N THR A 50 3.47 -7.16 9.94
CA THR A 50 3.30 -8.63 9.95
C THR A 50 4.49 -9.31 10.61
N GLU A 51 5.71 -8.93 10.24
CA GLU A 51 6.97 -9.46 10.78
C GLU A 51 7.13 -9.17 12.27
N MET A 52 6.68 -7.98 12.71
CA MET A 52 6.73 -7.58 14.12
C MET A 52 5.55 -8.15 14.96
N ASN A 53 4.79 -9.10 14.41
CA ASN A 53 3.65 -9.76 15.06
C ASN A 53 2.49 -8.82 15.46
N TRP A 54 2.29 -7.72 14.72
CA TRP A 54 1.16 -6.81 14.91
C TRP A 54 -0.04 -7.13 14.00
N ARG A 55 0.05 -8.17 13.16
CA ARG A 55 -1.05 -8.58 12.28
C ARG A 55 -1.47 -10.06 12.41
N GLN A 56 -0.92 -10.77 13.39
CA GLN A 56 -1.13 -12.22 13.54
C GLN A 56 -2.41 -12.60 14.28
N ASN A 57 -2.92 -11.75 15.19
CA ASN A 57 -3.98 -12.11 16.13
C ASN A 57 -5.42 -11.87 15.64
N GLY A 58 -5.70 -12.18 14.37
CA GLY A 58 -7.06 -12.35 13.81
C GLY A 58 -8.22 -11.59 14.47
N ASP A 59 -8.36 -10.30 14.16
CA ASP A 59 -9.59 -9.60 13.74
C ASP A 59 -9.28 -8.11 13.75
N LEU A 60 -8.72 -7.63 12.63
CA LEU A 60 -8.45 -6.22 12.45
C LEU A 60 -9.74 -5.41 12.21
N ASN A 61 -10.90 -6.08 12.15
CA ASN A 61 -12.13 -5.48 11.65
C ASN A 61 -12.71 -4.45 12.63
N ILE A 62 -12.90 -3.25 12.11
CA ILE A 62 -13.42 -2.10 12.85
C ILE A 62 -14.95 -2.19 12.95
N LEU A 63 -15.61 -2.50 11.83
CA LEU A 63 -17.06 -2.53 11.70
C LEU A 63 -17.50 -3.90 11.20
N ASP A 64 -18.36 -4.54 11.96
CA ASP A 64 -18.86 -5.88 11.66
C ASP A 64 -19.56 -5.87 10.28
N GLY A 65 -19.24 -6.84 9.43
CA GLY A 65 -19.75 -6.92 8.05
C GLY A 65 -19.08 -5.95 7.04
N ARG A 66 -18.12 -5.12 7.46
CA ARG A 66 -17.32 -4.27 6.57
C ARG A 66 -15.90 -4.81 6.45
N ARG A 67 -15.18 -4.35 5.42
CA ARG A 67 -13.79 -4.75 5.14
C ARG A 67 -12.77 -3.72 5.65
N TYR A 68 -13.14 -2.92 6.65
CA TYR A 68 -12.25 -1.91 7.20
C TYR A 68 -11.41 -2.53 8.31
N PHE A 69 -10.10 -2.46 8.16
CA PHE A 69 -9.16 -3.11 9.06
C PHE A 69 -8.20 -2.08 9.67
N TYR A 70 -7.91 -2.23 10.97
CA TYR A 70 -6.76 -1.60 11.58
C TYR A 70 -5.47 -2.01 10.84
N LYS A 71 -4.45 -1.14 10.85
CA LYS A 71 -3.15 -1.45 10.23
C LYS A 71 -2.39 -2.48 11.07
N GLY A 72 -2.49 -2.40 12.39
CA GLY A 72 -1.94 -3.37 13.33
C GLY A 72 -2.84 -3.51 14.55
N PHE A 73 -2.77 -4.66 15.21
CA PHE A 73 -3.49 -4.95 16.43
C PHE A 73 -2.70 -5.96 17.28
N LYS A 74 -2.45 -5.61 18.54
CA LYS A 74 -1.79 -6.49 19.50
C LYS A 74 -2.21 -6.12 20.91
N ASN A 75 -2.58 -7.11 21.73
CA ASN A 75 -2.92 -6.91 23.15
C ASN A 75 -3.93 -5.75 23.41
N ARG A 76 -4.97 -5.67 22.57
CA ARG A 76 -6.02 -4.62 22.60
C ARG A 76 -5.51 -3.20 22.34
N VAL A 77 -4.33 -3.08 21.73
CA VAL A 77 -3.77 -1.84 21.18
C VAL A 77 -3.84 -1.92 19.67
N ALA A 78 -4.53 -0.98 19.04
CA ALA A 78 -4.62 -0.89 17.58
C ALA A 78 -3.75 0.22 17.02
N ILE A 79 -3.20 -0.02 15.85
CA ILE A 79 -2.47 0.95 15.02
C ILE A 79 -3.34 1.29 13.83
N ASP A 80 -3.56 2.58 13.58
CA ASP A 80 -4.15 3.09 12.33
C ASP A 80 -3.42 4.35 11.87
N GLY A 81 -3.74 4.83 10.66
CA GLY A 81 -3.16 6.05 10.10
C GLY A 81 -2.72 5.92 8.64
N SER A 82 -2.16 7.01 8.14
CA SER A 82 -1.68 7.15 6.76
C SER A 82 -0.57 8.19 6.69
N PHE A 83 0.46 7.91 5.89
CA PHE A 83 1.55 8.83 5.61
C PHE A 83 1.29 9.75 4.41
N SER A 84 0.10 9.66 3.81
CA SER A 84 -0.23 10.41 2.58
C SER A 84 -0.52 11.90 2.85
N SER A 85 -1.11 12.19 4.01
CA SER A 85 -1.41 13.55 4.48
C SER A 85 -1.63 13.53 5.98
N TYR A 86 -1.40 14.67 6.64
CA TYR A 86 -1.74 14.88 8.04
C TYR A 86 -3.23 14.63 8.33
N GLU A 87 -4.12 15.06 7.44
CA GLU A 87 -5.59 15.03 7.61
C GLU A 87 -6.17 13.63 7.91
N TYR A 88 -5.45 12.57 7.53
CA TYR A 88 -5.85 11.20 7.85
C TYR A 88 -5.79 10.88 9.36
N ILE A 89 -5.28 11.81 10.19
CA ILE A 89 -5.41 11.76 11.64
C ILE A 89 -6.88 11.60 12.08
N GLN A 90 -7.81 12.32 11.44
CA GLN A 90 -9.24 12.28 11.80
C GLN A 90 -9.88 10.93 11.52
N ASP A 91 -9.60 10.37 10.33
CA ASP A 91 -10.05 9.02 9.94
C ASP A 91 -9.55 7.96 10.92
N ALA A 92 -8.28 8.03 11.30
CA ALA A 92 -7.67 7.09 12.22
C ALA A 92 -8.28 7.21 13.63
N LEU A 93 -8.43 8.44 14.14
CA LEU A 93 -9.04 8.71 15.44
C LEU A 93 -10.48 8.20 15.50
N LEU A 94 -11.28 8.45 14.47
CA LEU A 94 -12.66 7.96 14.39
C LEU A 94 -12.72 6.43 14.45
N ARG A 95 -11.90 5.73 13.65
CA ARG A 95 -11.87 4.26 13.61
C ARG A 95 -11.42 3.63 14.93
N LEU A 96 -10.44 4.26 15.58
CA LEU A 96 -9.95 3.81 16.88
C LEU A 96 -11.00 4.08 17.97
N GLN A 97 -11.69 5.23 17.93
CA GLN A 97 -12.79 5.55 18.86
C GLN A 97 -13.89 4.49 18.79
N VAL A 98 -14.33 4.11 17.59
CA VAL A 98 -15.33 3.06 17.41
C VAL A 98 -14.91 1.73 18.06
N GLY A 99 -13.64 1.35 17.94
CA GLY A 99 -13.11 0.13 18.57
C GLY A 99 -13.03 0.23 20.09
N PHE A 100 -12.69 1.42 20.60
CA PHE A 100 -12.65 1.72 22.03
C PHE A 100 -14.06 1.67 22.65
N ASP A 101 -15.04 2.33 22.03
CA ASP A 101 -16.44 2.36 22.52
C ASP A 101 -17.09 0.98 22.49
N LYS A 102 -16.72 0.13 21.52
CA LYS A 102 -17.13 -1.28 21.47
C LYS A 102 -16.42 -2.18 22.49
N GLY A 103 -15.49 -1.63 23.29
CA GLY A 103 -14.69 -2.40 24.24
C GLY A 103 -13.72 -3.39 23.56
N LYS A 104 -13.38 -3.20 22.28
CA LYS A 104 -12.40 -4.03 21.56
C LYS A 104 -10.96 -3.53 21.80
N LEU A 105 -10.79 -2.23 22.05
CA LEU A 105 -9.50 -1.58 22.28
C LEU A 105 -9.43 -0.99 23.68
N ASP A 106 -8.22 -0.96 24.23
CA ASP A 106 -7.93 -0.18 25.45
C ASP A 106 -7.28 1.17 25.11
N MET A 107 -6.60 1.24 23.96
CA MET A 107 -6.03 2.46 23.41
C MET A 107 -5.68 2.32 21.92
N GLY A 108 -5.42 3.46 21.27
CA GLY A 108 -4.97 3.52 19.88
C GLY A 108 -3.58 4.12 19.70
N ILE A 109 -2.95 3.80 18.57
CA ILE A 109 -1.75 4.45 18.04
C ILE A 109 -2.08 4.97 16.65
N VAL A 110 -1.89 6.27 16.42
CA VAL A 110 -2.10 6.92 15.13
C VAL A 110 -0.76 7.27 14.52
N MET A 111 -0.51 6.82 13.29
CA MET A 111 0.68 7.15 12.52
C MET A 111 0.34 8.13 11.40
N VAL A 112 0.97 9.29 11.41
CA VAL A 112 0.81 10.30 10.35
C VAL A 112 2.15 10.91 9.97
N THR A 113 2.18 11.56 8.81
CA THR A 113 3.36 12.29 8.35
C THR A 113 3.59 13.55 9.20
N ALA A 114 4.85 13.80 9.55
CA ALA A 114 5.30 15.05 10.17
C ALA A 114 5.48 16.16 9.12
N GLN A 115 5.57 15.80 7.84
CA GLN A 115 5.80 16.73 6.74
C GLN A 115 4.63 17.69 6.58
N ARG A 116 4.95 18.98 6.59
CA ARG A 116 3.96 20.04 6.42
C ARG A 116 3.64 20.22 4.94
N SER A 117 2.38 20.54 4.65
CA SER A 117 2.09 21.25 3.41
C SER A 117 2.53 22.71 3.55
N GLU A 118 3.06 23.29 2.48
CA GLU A 118 3.45 24.71 2.42
C GLU A 118 2.29 25.68 2.69
N LYS A 119 1.04 25.17 2.72
CA LYS A 119 -0.19 25.95 2.85
C LYS A 119 -0.72 26.05 4.28
N SER A 120 -0.09 25.40 5.26
CA SER A 120 -0.58 25.40 6.65
C SER A 120 -0.28 26.72 7.36
N LYS A 121 -1.34 27.40 7.83
CA LYS A 121 -1.27 28.70 8.54
C LYS A 121 -1.00 28.59 10.04
N LEU A 122 -0.98 27.37 10.59
CA LEU A 122 -0.89 27.08 12.02
C LEU A 122 0.48 26.47 12.34
N GLY A 123 0.99 26.76 13.55
CA GLY A 123 2.36 26.54 14.07
C GLY A 123 3.11 25.26 13.67
N THR A 124 3.62 24.50 14.63
CA THR A 124 4.27 23.21 14.33
C THR A 124 3.21 22.11 14.15
N THR A 125 3.55 21.02 13.44
CA THR A 125 2.65 19.85 13.31
C THR A 125 2.25 19.30 14.68
N LYS A 126 3.14 19.39 15.66
CA LYS A 126 2.86 19.04 17.06
C LYS A 126 1.79 19.94 17.68
N ASP A 127 1.89 21.26 17.53
CA ASP A 127 0.90 22.19 18.08
C ASP A 127 -0.48 21.99 17.46
N LEU A 128 -0.50 21.67 16.15
CA LEU A 128 -1.71 21.28 15.42
C LEU A 128 -2.37 20.06 16.05
N VAL A 129 -1.60 18.98 16.25
CA VAL A 129 -2.11 17.76 16.87
C VAL A 129 -2.68 18.02 18.26
N ILE A 130 -1.97 18.79 19.09
CA ILE A 130 -2.40 19.09 20.47
C ILE A 130 -3.75 19.80 20.44
N ARG A 131 -3.87 20.88 19.66
CA ARG A 131 -5.12 21.64 19.55
C ARG A 131 -6.26 20.82 18.96
N GLU A 132 -5.98 19.99 17.96
CA GLU A 132 -7.02 19.18 17.32
C GLU A 132 -7.57 18.12 18.26
N ILE A 133 -6.72 17.42 19.02
CA ILE A 133 -7.17 16.47 20.04
C ILE A 133 -8.00 17.14 21.14
N GLU A 134 -7.64 18.37 21.53
CA GLU A 134 -8.40 19.16 22.50
C GLU A 134 -9.79 19.53 21.94
N MET A 135 -9.86 20.01 20.70
CA MET A 135 -11.12 20.37 20.04
C MET A 135 -12.05 19.18 19.78
N LEU A 136 -11.51 17.98 19.64
CA LEU A 136 -12.30 16.76 19.42
C LEU A 136 -12.98 16.22 20.68
N GLN A 137 -12.73 16.80 21.86
CA GLN A 137 -13.45 16.44 23.08
C GLN A 137 -14.86 17.06 23.10
N PRO A 138 -15.89 16.33 23.59
CA PRO A 138 -15.86 14.99 24.17
C PRO A 138 -16.02 13.84 23.15
N THR A 139 -16.20 14.15 21.86
CA THR A 139 -16.58 13.18 20.81
C THR A 139 -15.54 12.08 20.60
N ILE A 140 -14.28 12.44 20.50
CA ILE A 140 -13.17 11.48 20.52
C ILE A 140 -12.63 11.53 21.94
N SER A 141 -12.75 10.45 22.70
CA SER A 141 -12.36 10.36 24.12
C SER A 141 -11.36 9.22 24.41
N LEU A 142 -11.07 8.35 23.43
CA LEU A 142 -10.14 7.22 23.63
C LEU A 142 -8.73 7.68 24.05
N PRO A 143 -8.03 6.88 24.86
CA PRO A 143 -6.59 6.99 25.04
C PRO A 143 -5.85 6.75 23.72
N VAL A 144 -5.00 7.69 23.32
CA VAL A 144 -4.31 7.63 22.03
C VAL A 144 -2.86 8.11 22.12
N THR A 145 -1.99 7.45 21.38
CA THR A 145 -0.62 7.91 21.07
C THR A 145 -0.55 8.31 19.61
N ILE A 146 -0.07 9.52 19.32
CA ILE A 146 0.18 9.98 17.96
C ILE A 146 1.67 9.92 17.68
N VAL A 147 2.02 9.34 16.54
CA VAL A 147 3.40 9.23 16.06
C VAL A 147 3.51 10.01 14.75
N LEU A 148 4.32 11.06 14.78
CA LEU A 148 4.61 11.93 13.64
C LEU A 148 5.90 11.46 12.98
N PHE A 149 5.82 10.91 11.77
CA PHE A 149 6.99 10.41 11.04
C PHE A 149 7.45 11.39 9.96
N ASP A 150 8.74 11.72 9.95
CA ASP A 150 9.40 12.39 8.83
C ASP A 150 10.15 11.34 7.97
N LEU A 151 9.44 10.79 6.99
CA LEU A 151 9.92 9.69 6.13
C LEU A 151 10.67 10.17 4.88
N GLY A 152 11.11 11.42 4.81
CA GLY A 152 11.79 11.95 3.62
C GLY A 152 10.94 11.95 2.35
N ARG A 153 11.59 12.13 1.19
CA ARG A 153 10.89 12.20 -0.11
C ARG A 153 10.68 10.79 -0.69
N PRO A 154 9.51 10.48 -1.27
CA PRO A 154 9.32 9.22 -1.98
C PRO A 154 10.36 9.09 -3.10
N GLY A 155 11.08 7.98 -3.15
CA GLY A 155 12.10 7.75 -4.18
C GLY A 155 13.52 8.13 -3.77
N GLN A 156 13.71 8.79 -2.62
CA GLN A 156 15.01 9.34 -2.23
C GLN A 156 16.11 8.26 -2.14
N ILE A 157 15.79 7.07 -1.62
CA ILE A 157 16.74 5.95 -1.53
C ILE A 157 17.15 5.36 -2.89
N TYR A 158 16.38 5.63 -3.96
CA TYR A 158 16.68 5.13 -5.30
C TYR A 158 17.53 6.13 -6.10
N GLN A 159 17.47 7.42 -5.76
CA GLN A 159 18.23 8.48 -6.44
C GLN A 159 19.73 8.43 -6.12
N GLU A 160 20.12 7.98 -4.93
CA GLU A 160 21.53 7.75 -4.60
C GLU A 160 22.18 6.66 -5.46
N ASN A 161 21.39 5.67 -5.91
CA ASN A 161 21.88 4.58 -6.78
C ASN A 161 21.94 4.97 -8.27
N GLU A 162 21.21 5.98 -8.72
CA GLU A 162 21.32 6.49 -10.10
C GLU A 162 22.64 7.26 -10.33
N GLN A 163 23.24 7.81 -9.27
CA GLN A 163 24.57 8.43 -9.34
C GLN A 163 25.71 7.40 -9.37
N GLN A 164 25.42 6.13 -9.08
CA GLN A 164 26.29 4.97 -9.30
C GLN A 164 25.77 4.12 -10.47
N ALA A 165 25.30 4.74 -11.55
CA ALA A 165 25.39 4.09 -12.84
C ALA A 165 26.89 3.88 -13.11
N GLU A 166 27.40 2.70 -12.75
CA GLU A 166 28.69 2.22 -13.22
C GLU A 166 28.75 2.51 -14.71
N GLU A 167 29.73 3.31 -15.14
CA GLU A 167 30.06 3.38 -16.56
C GLU A 167 30.28 1.94 -17.00
N LEU A 168 29.28 1.36 -17.67
CA LEU A 168 29.42 0.06 -18.31
C LEU A 168 30.72 0.18 -19.11
N PRO A 169 31.71 -0.71 -18.91
CA PRO A 169 32.95 -0.63 -19.65
C PRO A 169 32.56 -0.58 -21.12
N ASN A 170 33.07 0.44 -21.83
CA ASN A 170 32.80 0.69 -23.25
C ASN A 170 32.88 -0.64 -24.01
N HIS A 171 31.74 -1.32 -24.16
CA HIS A 171 31.71 -2.58 -24.84
C HIS A 171 31.97 -2.19 -26.30
N PRO A 172 32.96 -2.79 -27.00
CA PRO A 172 33.19 -2.45 -28.39
C PRO A 172 31.86 -2.52 -29.11
N VAL A 173 31.47 -1.39 -29.70
CA VAL A 173 30.24 -1.23 -30.47
C VAL A 173 30.14 -2.43 -31.38
N ILE A 174 29.17 -3.31 -31.11
CA ILE A 174 28.86 -4.42 -32.00
C ILE A 174 28.61 -3.75 -33.35
N ASP A 175 29.42 -4.10 -34.36
CA ASP A 175 29.30 -3.52 -35.69
C ASP A 175 27.81 -3.58 -36.09
N PRO A 176 27.15 -2.44 -36.33
CA PRO A 176 25.71 -2.39 -36.59
C PRO A 176 25.28 -3.36 -37.70
N LYS A 177 26.18 -3.64 -38.65
CA LYS A 177 25.97 -4.61 -39.72
C LYS A 177 25.93 -6.05 -39.22
N LEU A 178 26.72 -6.39 -38.20
CA LEU A 178 26.68 -7.72 -37.57
C LEU A 178 25.41 -7.90 -36.76
N SER A 179 24.95 -6.86 -36.04
CA SER A 179 23.71 -6.94 -35.27
C SER A 179 22.48 -7.08 -36.16
N ASP A 180 22.42 -6.35 -37.28
CA ASP A 180 21.33 -6.46 -38.25
C ASP A 180 21.29 -7.85 -38.91
N ALA A 181 22.45 -8.35 -39.36
CA ALA A 181 22.55 -9.68 -39.94
C ALA A 181 22.15 -10.80 -38.96
N TYR A 182 22.41 -10.62 -37.66
CA TYR A 182 22.01 -11.59 -36.63
C TYR A 182 20.51 -11.54 -36.32
N LEU A 183 19.90 -10.34 -36.31
CA LEU A 183 18.47 -10.17 -36.03
C LEU A 183 17.57 -10.52 -37.22
N HIS A 184 18.01 -10.21 -38.43
CA HIS A 184 17.18 -10.27 -39.64
C HIS A 184 17.65 -11.33 -40.65
N GLY A 185 18.83 -11.94 -40.45
CA GLY A 185 19.48 -12.78 -41.46
C GLY A 185 19.90 -11.97 -42.69
N ASP A 186 20.56 -12.60 -43.66
CA ASP A 186 20.96 -11.95 -44.94
C ASP A 186 19.78 -11.61 -45.88
N LYS A 187 18.60 -11.33 -45.32
CA LYS A 187 17.41 -10.99 -46.11
C LYS A 187 17.40 -9.48 -46.35
N PRO A 188 17.27 -9.02 -47.62
CA PRO A 188 17.12 -7.60 -47.89
C PRO A 188 15.81 -7.08 -47.31
N ASP A 189 15.85 -5.85 -46.78
CA ASP A 189 14.70 -5.14 -46.23
C ASP A 189 13.51 -5.18 -47.20
N GLY A 190 12.37 -5.70 -46.73
CA GLY A 190 11.12 -5.72 -47.49
C GLY A 190 10.75 -7.04 -48.17
N ALA A 191 11.47 -8.13 -47.94
CA ALA A 191 10.98 -9.47 -48.26
C ALA A 191 9.97 -9.93 -47.19
N GLU A 192 8.75 -9.38 -47.24
CA GLU A 192 7.61 -9.96 -46.52
C GLU A 192 7.44 -11.43 -46.94
N ASN A 193 7.16 -12.28 -45.96
CA ASN A 193 7.00 -13.72 -46.14
C ASN A 193 5.76 -14.01 -47.00
N ASP A 194 5.93 -14.07 -48.31
CA ASP A 194 4.91 -14.51 -49.26
C ASP A 194 4.87 -16.05 -49.42
N ASN A 195 5.61 -16.79 -48.59
CA ASN A 195 5.62 -18.24 -48.66
C ASN A 195 4.76 -18.83 -47.53
N GLU A 196 3.59 -19.35 -47.89
CA GLU A 196 2.74 -20.22 -47.06
C GLU A 196 3.39 -21.59 -46.75
N THR A 197 4.71 -21.62 -46.60
CA THR A 197 5.47 -22.83 -46.33
C THR A 197 5.61 -22.97 -44.82
N TYR A 198 4.74 -23.78 -44.22
CA TYR A 198 4.79 -24.09 -42.79
C TYR A 198 6.14 -24.73 -42.43
N SER A 199 6.79 -24.23 -41.38
CA SER A 199 8.15 -24.67 -41.04
C SER A 199 8.16 -26.07 -40.41
N ASN A 200 7.01 -26.53 -39.90
CA ASN A 200 6.85 -27.86 -39.33
C ASN A 200 5.37 -28.32 -39.34
N ALA A 201 5.17 -29.60 -39.04
CA ALA A 201 3.85 -30.25 -39.04
C ALA A 201 2.91 -29.74 -37.92
N GLU A 202 3.46 -29.22 -36.82
CA GLU A 202 2.66 -28.69 -35.71
C GLU A 202 2.00 -27.34 -36.05
N GLU A 203 2.74 -26.45 -36.74
CA GLU A 203 2.23 -25.19 -37.27
C GLU A 203 1.09 -25.42 -38.26
N GLN A 204 1.23 -26.41 -39.14
CA GLN A 204 0.21 -26.76 -40.11
C GLN A 204 -1.07 -27.26 -39.44
N ALA A 205 -0.92 -28.10 -38.39
CA ALA A 205 -2.05 -28.61 -37.62
C ALA A 205 -2.80 -27.51 -36.84
N TYR A 206 -2.08 -26.51 -36.32
CA TYR A 206 -2.68 -25.38 -35.61
C TYR A 206 -3.57 -24.53 -36.53
N HIS A 207 -3.05 -24.15 -37.70
CA HIS A 207 -3.79 -23.32 -38.66
C HIS A 207 -4.98 -24.06 -39.28
N ASP A 208 -4.88 -25.37 -39.52
CA ASP A 208 -6.01 -26.19 -39.95
C ASP A 208 -7.11 -26.28 -38.87
N ALA A 209 -6.73 -26.30 -37.59
CA ALA A 209 -7.68 -26.30 -36.49
C ALA A 209 -8.43 -24.95 -36.36
N GLU A 210 -7.75 -23.83 -36.62
CA GLU A 210 -8.39 -22.51 -36.64
C GLU A 210 -9.40 -22.35 -37.77
N LYS A 211 -9.08 -22.80 -38.99
CA LYS A 211 -9.98 -22.75 -40.15
C LYS A 211 -11.28 -23.55 -39.91
N LYS A 212 -11.25 -24.59 -39.07
CA LYS A 212 -12.40 -25.45 -38.76
C LYS A 212 -13.31 -24.93 -37.63
N LYS A 213 -12.93 -23.86 -36.92
CA LYS A 213 -13.78 -23.27 -35.86
C LYS A 213 -14.94 -22.46 -36.47
N LYS A 214 -16.09 -23.12 -36.69
CA LYS A 214 -17.38 -22.43 -36.96
C LYS A 214 -17.76 -21.56 -35.75
N LYS A 215 -17.96 -20.26 -35.98
CA LYS A 215 -18.44 -19.31 -34.96
C LYS A 215 -19.77 -19.79 -34.34
N PRO A 216 -19.90 -19.85 -33.00
CA PRO A 216 -21.16 -20.22 -32.37
C PRO A 216 -22.19 -19.11 -32.58
N ARG A 217 -23.37 -19.45 -33.15
CA ARG A 217 -24.54 -18.58 -33.20
C ARG A 217 -25.06 -18.37 -31.78
N SER A 218 -24.94 -17.15 -31.25
CA SER A 218 -25.57 -16.75 -29.98
C SER A 218 -27.09 -16.74 -30.15
N ARG A 219 -27.78 -17.69 -29.50
CA ARG A 219 -29.24 -17.75 -29.44
C ARG A 219 -29.68 -17.03 -28.16
N VAL A 220 -30.02 -15.75 -28.26
CA VAL A 220 -30.61 -14.98 -27.16
C VAL A 220 -32.01 -15.54 -26.89
N ARG A 221 -32.20 -16.17 -25.72
CA ARG A 221 -33.49 -16.66 -25.25
C ARG A 221 -34.12 -15.55 -24.38
N LYS A 222 -35.17 -14.88 -24.87
CA LYS A 222 -36.01 -13.99 -24.06
C LYS A 222 -36.71 -14.82 -22.99
N THR A 223 -36.40 -14.60 -21.73
CA THR A 223 -37.19 -15.08 -20.59
C THR A 223 -38.30 -14.08 -20.31
N VAL A 224 -39.54 -14.57 -20.34
CA VAL A 224 -40.77 -13.84 -19.97
C VAL A 224 -40.89 -13.88 -18.44
N LEU A 225 -41.05 -12.73 -17.79
CA LEU A 225 -41.33 -12.62 -16.36
C LEU A 225 -42.81 -12.97 -16.09
N PRO A 226 -43.15 -13.74 -15.04
CA PRO A 226 -44.54 -13.93 -14.63
C PRO A 226 -45.04 -12.72 -13.82
N GLU A 227 -46.27 -12.28 -14.14
CA GLU A 227 -47.02 -11.27 -13.41
C GLU A 227 -47.24 -11.66 -11.94
N GLN A 228 -46.94 -10.74 -11.02
CA GLN A 228 -47.37 -10.82 -9.64
C GLN A 228 -48.87 -10.51 -9.56
N GLN A 229 -49.67 -11.49 -9.18
CA GLN A 229 -51.05 -11.26 -8.76
C GLN A 229 -51.06 -10.65 -7.37
N ALA A 230 -51.71 -9.49 -7.26
CA ALA A 230 -52.02 -8.83 -6.01
C ALA A 230 -53.15 -9.58 -5.27
N ALA A 231 -52.94 -9.82 -3.98
CA ALA A 231 -53.97 -10.01 -2.96
C ALA A 231 -53.43 -9.50 -1.63
#